data_AF-K9CFX5-F1
#
_entry.id   AF-K9CFX5-F1
#
_cell.length_a   1.000
_cell.length_b   1.000
_cell.length_c   1.000
_cell.angle_alpha   90.00
_cell.angle_beta   90.00
_cell.angle_gamma   90.00
#
_symmetry.space_group_name_H-M   'P 1'
#
loop_
_entity.id
_entity.type
_entity.pdbx_description
1 polymer ?
#
loop_
_entity_poly.entity_id
_entity_poly.type
_entity_poly.pdbx_seq_one_letter_code
_entity_poly.pdbx_strand_id
1 'polypeptide(L)'
;MHTPDHGIKENFFRFAGRLNRRRYLLRSLLLFVLTLALCAAIVAVIAAQAFDPTHPEPGEFEITGEMSAALGGLLLLFIPITVSGNMLMIRRLHDLSMSGCYILLQFIPFLTPALMLYLFCKKGTAGENAYGADPCAAALAPDTAPLPAPAAAGAFDTAAPAGDAADEMPALGASSMADAAPLRFFTRTGRLDRGGFAMIIGTFIGLWGLITWLEDALLLAPIYLLSAGLLRESTPAFWVLSISVFGLTLLCGLFILPLLSIPAALRRLHDIGRSAFFILPLALSSIGIIVFGVGASFMSSGLIGFARIGRGAASPEEGAVVLGMFVVGSLIVTVIVLFLCIYGGWLFLKKGAPGENAHGAPPAPAAPFSLGAAYLSAAGTIDRDTFILRGLIAVAASLALCKMIDSLIVTPLGMIATGLELIPYGVDDYISLLLITLAPLGALPLVLRRLRAIGRSGAEAFFVFAALLPYPIVCVPIARVLGLLQDNAFLHGGDPQVLFDMLTVTPTSGSIAVAAFAFVCGVASVVGIVRLLRR
;
A
#
# COMPACT_ATOMS: atom_id res chain seq x y z
N MET A 1 -2.78 20.24 -32.72
CA MET A 1 -4.02 20.83 -32.17
C MET A 1 -4.49 20.01 -30.97
N HIS A 2 -4.94 20.65 -29.88
CA HIS A 2 -5.59 19.96 -28.76
C HIS A 2 -6.95 19.43 -29.25
N THR A 3 -7.15 18.11 -29.25
CA THR A 3 -8.46 17.52 -29.56
C THR A 3 -9.34 17.55 -28.31
N PRO A 4 -10.51 18.19 -28.34
CA PRO A 4 -11.45 18.16 -27.21
C PRO A 4 -11.85 16.71 -26.86
N ASP A 5 -12.02 16.44 -25.56
CA ASP A 5 -12.38 15.11 -25.07
C ASP A 5 -13.88 14.87 -25.33
N HIS A 6 -14.24 14.00 -26.28
CA HIS A 6 -15.62 13.62 -26.59
C HIS A 6 -15.86 12.16 -26.21
N GLY A 7 -16.92 11.86 -25.45
CA GLY A 7 -17.24 10.49 -25.02
C GLY A 7 -16.74 10.13 -23.62
N ILE A 8 -17.31 9.06 -23.03
CA ILE A 8 -16.97 8.62 -21.65
C ILE A 8 -15.50 8.18 -21.59
N LYS A 9 -15.03 7.45 -22.60
CA LYS A 9 -13.66 6.93 -22.66
C LYS A 9 -12.62 8.06 -22.66
N GLU A 10 -12.83 9.10 -23.44
CA GLU A 10 -11.92 10.23 -23.60
C GLU A 10 -11.93 11.13 -22.35
N ASN A 11 -13.10 11.23 -21.70
CA ASN A 11 -13.26 12.02 -20.49
C ASN A 11 -12.65 11.33 -19.25
N PHE A 12 -12.81 10.01 -19.12
CA PHE A 12 -12.52 9.27 -17.88
C PHE A 12 -11.53 8.11 -18.02
N PHE A 13 -11.52 7.41 -19.17
CA PHE A 13 -10.73 6.18 -19.37
C PHE A 13 -9.57 6.35 -20.37
N ARG A 14 -8.95 7.53 -20.37
CA ARG A 14 -7.76 7.85 -21.17
C ARG A 14 -6.65 8.32 -20.26
N PHE A 15 -5.45 7.74 -20.40
CA PHE A 15 -4.24 8.13 -19.66
C PHE A 15 -3.32 9.10 -20.43
N ALA A 16 -3.41 9.10 -21.76
CA ALA A 16 -2.58 9.93 -22.62
C ALA A 16 -3.05 11.40 -22.65
N GLY A 17 -2.09 12.32 -22.78
CA GLY A 17 -2.32 13.75 -22.88
C GLY A 17 -2.39 14.48 -21.54
N ARG A 18 -2.76 15.75 -21.60
CA ARG A 18 -2.79 16.67 -20.46
C ARG A 18 -4.21 17.02 -20.04
N LEU A 19 -4.42 17.17 -18.73
CA LEU A 19 -5.70 17.58 -18.17
C LEU A 19 -5.54 18.83 -17.30
N ASN A 20 -6.19 19.93 -17.69
CA ASN A 20 -6.15 21.17 -16.93
C ASN A 20 -6.87 21.04 -15.58
N ARG A 21 -6.53 21.92 -14.62
CA ARG A 21 -7.08 21.88 -13.24
C ARG A 21 -8.61 21.95 -13.18
N ARG A 22 -9.26 22.73 -14.06
CA ARG A 22 -10.74 22.89 -14.07
C ARG A 22 -11.43 21.59 -14.44
N ARG A 23 -11.02 20.96 -15.55
CA ARG A 23 -11.58 19.67 -15.99
C ARG A 23 -11.26 18.57 -15.00
N TYR A 24 -10.04 18.55 -14.45
CA TYR A 24 -9.67 17.61 -13.41
C TYR A 24 -10.57 17.75 -12.18
N LEU A 25 -10.79 18.96 -11.67
CA LEU A 25 -11.65 19.21 -10.51
C LEU A 25 -13.09 18.80 -10.77
N LEU A 26 -13.69 19.19 -11.90
CA LEU A 26 -15.08 18.85 -12.21
C LEU A 26 -15.29 17.34 -12.37
N ARG A 27 -14.37 16.66 -13.06
CA ARG A 27 -14.43 15.20 -13.24
C ARG A 27 -14.17 14.46 -11.93
N SER A 28 -13.23 14.93 -11.12
CA SER A 28 -12.96 14.37 -9.78
C SER A 28 -14.15 14.59 -8.83
N LEU A 29 -14.83 15.73 -8.93
CA LEU A 29 -16.04 16.01 -8.16
C LEU A 29 -17.18 15.06 -8.55
N LEU A 30 -17.37 14.80 -9.85
CA LEU A 30 -18.33 13.78 -10.30
C LEU A 30 -18.01 12.41 -9.71
N LEU A 31 -16.76 11.96 -9.81
CA LEU A 31 -16.33 10.68 -9.22
C LEU A 31 -16.53 10.66 -7.71
N PHE A 32 -16.27 11.77 -7.01
CA PHE A 32 -16.51 11.90 -5.58
C PHE A 32 -18.00 11.78 -5.23
N VAL A 33 -18.89 12.42 -5.99
CA VAL A 33 -20.35 12.27 -5.80
C VAL A 33 -20.81 10.84 -6.07
N LEU A 34 -20.28 10.17 -7.11
CA LEU A 34 -20.57 8.77 -7.38
C LEU A 34 -20.08 7.86 -6.25
N THR A 35 -18.89 8.11 -5.70
CA THR A 35 -18.38 7.43 -4.51
C THR A 35 -19.30 7.65 -3.31
N LEU A 36 -19.74 8.88 -3.04
CA LEU A 36 -20.66 9.16 -1.93
C LEU A 36 -22.01 8.48 -2.12
N ALA A 37 -22.55 8.48 -3.35
CA ALA A 37 -23.79 7.78 -3.67
C ALA A 37 -23.66 6.27 -3.45
N LEU A 38 -22.52 5.68 -3.82
CA LEU A 38 -22.23 4.27 -3.60
C LEU A 38 -22.08 3.94 -2.11
N CYS A 39 -21.37 4.77 -1.34
CA CYS A 39 -21.29 4.64 0.12
C CYS A 39 -22.68 4.77 0.77
N ALA A 40 -23.52 5.70 0.30
CA ALA A 40 -24.88 5.86 0.79
C ALA A 40 -25.75 4.63 0.46
N ALA A 41 -25.58 4.02 -0.71
CA ALA A 41 -26.25 2.77 -1.06
C ALA A 41 -25.83 1.61 -0.15
N ILE A 42 -24.52 1.47 0.15
CA ILE A 42 -24.01 0.49 1.12
C ILE A 42 -24.63 0.72 2.50
N VAL A 43 -24.60 1.97 2.99
CA VAL A 43 -25.20 2.34 4.27
C VAL A 43 -26.71 2.07 4.27
N ALA A 44 -27.41 2.33 3.16
CA ALA A 44 -28.84 2.08 3.05
C ALA A 44 -29.16 0.58 3.11
N VAL A 45 -28.35 -0.28 2.48
CA VAL A 45 -28.49 -1.75 2.58
C VAL A 45 -28.29 -2.20 4.03
N ILE A 46 -27.22 -1.74 4.69
CA ILE A 46 -26.92 -2.08 6.09
C ILE A 46 -28.04 -1.56 7.02
N ALA A 47 -28.48 -0.32 6.83
CA ALA A 47 -29.51 0.31 7.65
C ALA A 47 -30.90 -0.33 7.44
N ALA A 48 -31.22 -0.77 6.22
CA ALA A 48 -32.48 -1.45 5.95
C ALA A 48 -32.64 -2.74 6.78
N GLN A 49 -31.53 -3.43 7.08
CA GLN A 49 -31.53 -4.59 7.99
C GLN A 49 -31.49 -4.16 9.46
N ALA A 50 -30.62 -3.20 9.81
CA ALA A 50 -30.46 -2.75 11.20
C ALA A 50 -31.73 -2.11 11.80
N PHE A 51 -32.65 -1.61 10.97
CA PHE A 51 -33.90 -0.97 11.37
C PHE A 51 -35.15 -1.70 10.86
N ASP A 52 -35.04 -2.97 10.45
CA ASP A 52 -36.21 -3.74 10.01
C ASP A 52 -37.14 -3.97 11.23
N PRO A 53 -38.40 -3.45 11.18
CA PRO A 53 -39.35 -3.52 12.29
C PRO A 53 -39.88 -4.93 12.58
N THR A 54 -39.52 -5.93 11.76
CA THR A 54 -39.90 -7.32 11.95
C THR A 54 -38.95 -8.10 12.87
N HIS A 55 -37.76 -7.56 13.19
CA HIS A 55 -36.87 -8.16 14.17
C HIS A 55 -37.31 -7.80 15.61
N PRO A 56 -37.47 -8.81 16.50
CA PRO A 56 -38.11 -8.64 17.81
C PRO A 56 -37.28 -7.88 18.86
N GLU A 57 -35.97 -7.70 18.66
CA GLU A 57 -35.06 -7.00 19.58
C GLU A 57 -34.18 -5.98 18.83
N PRO A 58 -34.14 -4.70 19.24
CA PRO A 58 -33.26 -3.70 18.62
C PRO A 58 -31.78 -3.99 18.95
N GLY A 59 -31.03 -4.51 17.98
CA GLY A 59 -29.57 -4.70 18.09
C GLY A 59 -29.02 -6.01 17.55
N GLU A 60 -29.85 -6.97 17.16
CA GLU A 60 -29.40 -8.19 16.48
C GLU A 60 -29.15 -7.89 14.99
N PHE A 61 -27.92 -7.47 14.67
CA PHE A 61 -27.48 -7.25 13.30
C PHE A 61 -27.03 -8.58 12.67
N GLU A 62 -27.91 -9.20 11.89
CA GLU A 62 -27.60 -10.43 11.15
C GLU A 62 -27.16 -10.13 9.71
N ILE A 63 -26.01 -10.63 9.27
CA ILE A 63 -25.52 -10.44 7.90
C ILE A 63 -25.99 -11.58 6.99
N THR A 64 -27.20 -11.50 6.44
CA THR A 64 -27.71 -12.54 5.55
C THR A 64 -26.82 -12.76 4.31
N GLY A 65 -26.80 -13.97 3.75
CA GLY A 65 -26.03 -14.28 2.55
C GLY A 65 -26.36 -13.38 1.35
N GLU A 66 -27.65 -13.08 1.17
CA GLU A 66 -28.13 -12.14 0.15
C GLU A 66 -27.58 -10.72 0.37
N MET A 67 -27.53 -10.25 1.63
CA MET A 67 -26.93 -8.95 1.95
C MET A 67 -25.42 -8.95 1.66
N SER A 68 -24.71 -10.00 2.04
CA SER A 68 -23.27 -10.13 1.76
C SER A 68 -23.00 -10.05 0.25
N ALA A 69 -23.78 -10.78 -0.56
CA ALA A 69 -23.64 -10.75 -2.00
C ALA A 69 -24.00 -9.38 -2.61
N ALA A 70 -25.06 -8.73 -2.13
CA ALA A 70 -25.43 -7.39 -2.56
C ALA A 70 -24.33 -6.36 -2.24
N LEU A 71 -23.76 -6.42 -1.02
CA LEU A 71 -22.65 -5.56 -0.61
C LEU A 71 -21.39 -5.82 -1.45
N GLY A 72 -21.04 -7.07 -1.71
CA GLY A 72 -19.94 -7.41 -2.62
C GLY A 72 -20.16 -6.87 -4.04
N GLY A 73 -21.39 -6.97 -4.56
CA GLY A 73 -21.77 -6.39 -5.86
C GLY A 73 -21.59 -4.87 -5.90
N LEU A 74 -22.02 -4.15 -4.85
CA LEU A 74 -21.81 -2.71 -4.72
C LEU A 74 -20.31 -2.37 -4.63
N LEU A 75 -19.52 -3.16 -3.90
CA LEU A 75 -18.08 -2.92 -3.77
C LEU A 75 -17.34 -3.06 -5.11
N LEU A 76 -17.76 -3.95 -6.01
CA LEU A 76 -17.19 -4.05 -7.36
C LEU A 76 -17.36 -2.77 -8.20
N LEU A 77 -18.39 -1.96 -7.92
CA LEU A 77 -18.61 -0.68 -8.61
C LEU A 77 -17.54 0.38 -8.28
N PHE A 78 -16.71 0.18 -7.25
CA PHE A 78 -15.55 1.01 -7.00
C PHE A 78 -14.45 0.85 -8.07
N ILE A 79 -14.37 -0.30 -8.76
CA ILE A 79 -13.33 -0.55 -9.78
C ILE A 79 -13.32 0.52 -10.89
N PRO A 80 -14.42 0.75 -11.64
CA PRO A 80 -14.43 1.78 -12.69
C PRO A 80 -14.18 3.19 -12.14
N ILE A 81 -14.63 3.49 -10.92
CA ILE A 81 -14.40 4.79 -10.26
C ILE A 81 -12.91 4.98 -9.96
N THR A 82 -12.26 3.98 -9.37
CA THR A 82 -10.84 4.01 -9.04
C THR A 82 -9.98 4.07 -10.29
N VAL A 83 -10.25 3.24 -11.30
CA VAL A 83 -9.52 3.27 -12.59
C VAL A 83 -9.63 4.64 -13.25
N SER A 84 -10.84 5.20 -13.29
CA SER A 84 -11.09 6.53 -13.84
C SER A 84 -10.33 7.62 -13.07
N GLY A 85 -10.42 7.64 -11.73
CA GLY A 85 -9.69 8.58 -10.88
C GLY A 85 -8.18 8.53 -11.10
N ASN A 86 -7.63 7.33 -11.23
CA ASN A 86 -6.22 7.09 -11.52
C ASN A 86 -5.81 7.69 -12.89
N MET A 87 -6.59 7.43 -13.93
CA MET A 87 -6.32 7.95 -15.28
C MET A 87 -6.40 9.49 -15.34
N LEU A 88 -7.37 10.09 -14.64
CA LEU A 88 -7.47 11.55 -14.51
C LEU A 88 -6.24 12.13 -13.80
N MET A 89 -5.79 11.50 -12.72
CA MET A 89 -4.62 11.95 -11.98
C MET A 89 -3.34 11.86 -12.81
N ILE A 90 -3.15 10.79 -13.59
CA ILE A 90 -2.01 10.66 -14.53
C ILE A 90 -1.98 11.84 -15.50
N ARG A 91 -3.10 12.17 -16.15
CA ARG A 91 -3.18 13.31 -17.08
C ARG A 91 -2.99 14.66 -16.39
N ARG A 92 -3.38 14.78 -15.12
CA ARG A 92 -3.13 15.98 -14.29
C ARG A 92 -1.65 16.13 -13.95
N LEU A 93 -0.97 15.03 -13.62
CA LEU A 93 0.47 14.99 -13.40
C LEU A 93 1.23 15.37 -14.69
N HIS A 94 0.81 14.86 -15.85
CA HIS A 94 1.34 15.24 -17.15
C HIS A 94 1.20 16.75 -17.44
N ASP A 95 0.07 17.37 -17.05
CA ASP A 95 -0.10 18.82 -17.18
C ASP A 95 0.82 19.64 -16.27
N LEU A 96 1.34 19.03 -15.21
CA LEU A 96 2.35 19.60 -14.32
C LEU A 96 3.77 19.24 -14.76
N SER A 97 3.96 18.69 -15.97
CA SER A 97 5.23 18.15 -16.48
C SER A 97 5.86 17.08 -15.59
N MET A 98 5.03 16.33 -14.86
CA MET A 98 5.44 15.22 -14.00
C MET A 98 5.11 13.89 -14.67
N SER A 99 5.90 12.86 -14.39
CA SER A 99 5.62 11.49 -14.84
C SER A 99 4.32 10.96 -14.23
N GLY A 100 3.57 10.17 -14.99
CA GLY A 100 2.40 9.44 -14.48
C GLY A 100 2.73 8.50 -13.33
N CYS A 101 3.98 8.03 -13.19
CA CYS A 101 4.41 7.16 -12.09
C CYS A 101 4.25 7.78 -10.70
N TYR A 102 4.14 9.11 -10.59
CA TYR A 102 3.84 9.79 -9.33
C TYR A 102 2.44 9.45 -8.77
N ILE A 103 1.59 8.77 -9.55
CA ILE A 103 0.35 8.16 -9.06
C ILE A 103 0.57 7.24 -7.87
N LEU A 104 1.71 6.56 -7.80
CA LEU A 104 2.01 5.60 -6.73
C LEU A 104 2.04 6.26 -5.34
N LEU A 105 2.22 7.58 -5.27
CA LEU A 105 2.17 8.33 -4.02
C LEU A 105 0.80 8.30 -3.35
N GLN A 106 -0.28 7.97 -4.07
CA GLN A 106 -1.61 7.84 -3.48
C GLN A 106 -1.73 6.60 -2.58
N PHE A 107 -0.82 5.63 -2.71
CA PHE A 107 -0.79 4.43 -1.87
C PHE A 107 -0.02 4.67 -0.57
N ILE A 108 0.55 5.86 -0.38
CA ILE A 108 1.14 6.28 0.89
C ILE A 108 0.00 6.91 1.71
N PRO A 109 -0.47 6.25 2.79
CA PRO A 109 -1.59 6.75 3.57
C PRO A 109 -1.34 8.19 4.04
N PHE A 110 -2.40 9.01 4.02
CA PHE A 110 -2.40 10.42 4.41
C PHE A 110 -1.52 11.38 3.58
N LEU A 111 -0.60 10.90 2.72
CA LEU A 111 0.04 11.73 1.68
C LEU A 111 -0.93 12.05 0.54
N THR A 112 -1.84 11.13 0.26
CA THR A 112 -2.90 11.23 -0.76
C THR A 112 -3.69 12.53 -0.71
N PRO A 113 -4.27 12.98 0.43
CA PRO A 113 -4.99 14.26 0.48
C PRO A 113 -4.11 15.47 0.15
N ALA A 114 -2.84 15.47 0.57
CA ALA A 114 -1.91 16.55 0.24
C ALA A 114 -1.59 16.57 -1.27
N LEU A 115 -1.40 15.40 -1.88
CA LEU A 115 -1.26 15.26 -3.33
C LEU A 115 -2.51 15.77 -4.05
N MET A 116 -3.71 15.37 -3.61
CA MET A 116 -4.97 15.81 -4.21
C MET A 116 -5.14 17.33 -4.16
N LEU A 117 -4.89 17.94 -3.00
CA LEU A 117 -4.94 19.39 -2.83
C LEU A 117 -3.98 20.12 -3.79
N TYR A 118 -2.76 19.60 -3.92
CA TYR A 118 -1.78 20.16 -4.86
C TYR A 118 -2.26 20.06 -6.31
N LEU A 119 -2.81 18.90 -6.71
CA LEU A 119 -3.33 18.68 -8.05
C LEU A 119 -4.52 19.59 -8.37
N PHE A 120 -5.37 19.91 -7.38
CA PHE A 120 -6.47 20.87 -7.52
C PHE A 120 -5.99 22.32 -7.65
N CYS A 121 -5.01 22.74 -6.83
CA CYS A 121 -4.63 24.16 -6.75
C CYS A 121 -3.54 24.57 -7.74
N LYS A 122 -2.58 23.67 -8.06
CA LYS A 122 -1.39 24.07 -8.82
C LYS A 122 -1.74 24.36 -10.28
N LYS A 123 -1.28 25.48 -10.84
CA LYS A 123 -1.38 25.79 -12.29
C LYS A 123 -0.49 24.86 -13.11
N GLY A 124 -1.00 24.39 -14.26
CA GLY A 124 -0.27 23.62 -15.28
C GLY A 124 0.91 24.38 -15.91
N THR A 125 1.76 23.65 -16.63
CA THR A 125 2.86 24.24 -17.40
C THR A 125 2.35 25.01 -18.61
N ALA A 126 2.87 26.22 -18.85
CA ALA A 126 2.55 26.98 -20.06
C ALA A 126 3.29 26.39 -21.26
N GLY A 127 2.64 26.42 -22.43
CA GLY A 127 3.24 25.94 -23.68
C GLY A 127 3.25 24.41 -23.80
N GLU A 128 3.92 23.92 -24.84
CA GLU A 128 4.03 22.49 -25.12
C GLU A 128 5.00 21.81 -24.14
N ASN A 129 4.66 20.60 -23.72
CA ASN A 129 5.53 19.75 -22.92
C ASN A 129 5.58 18.33 -23.51
N ALA A 130 6.39 17.43 -22.93
CA ALA A 130 6.56 16.05 -23.42
C ALA A 130 5.27 15.21 -23.52
N TYR A 131 4.16 15.68 -22.94
CA TYR A 131 2.85 15.04 -22.93
C TYR A 131 1.83 15.75 -23.82
N GLY A 132 2.25 16.77 -24.58
CA GLY A 132 1.47 17.46 -25.61
C GLY A 132 1.22 18.94 -25.35
N ALA A 133 0.43 19.54 -26.24
CA ALA A 133 0.09 20.96 -26.25
C ALA A 133 -0.67 21.41 -24.99
N ASP A 134 -0.54 22.71 -24.66
CA ASP A 134 -1.20 23.31 -23.50
C ASP A 134 -2.74 23.19 -23.60
N PRO A 135 -3.40 22.49 -22.66
CA PRO A 135 -4.86 22.33 -22.64
C PRO A 135 -5.63 23.63 -22.39
N CYS A 136 -4.94 24.74 -22.07
CA CYS A 136 -5.49 26.07 -21.92
C CYS A 136 -5.18 26.99 -23.12
N ALA A 137 -4.21 26.66 -23.98
CA ALA A 137 -3.91 27.47 -25.17
C ALA A 137 -5.04 27.44 -26.20
N ALA A 138 -5.78 26.31 -26.30
CA ALA A 138 -6.96 26.21 -27.15
C ALA A 138 -8.14 27.10 -26.68
N ALA A 139 -8.16 27.50 -25.39
CA ALA A 139 -9.20 28.39 -24.85
C ALA A 139 -8.85 29.89 -25.00
N LEU A 140 -7.66 30.21 -25.51
CA LEU A 140 -7.18 31.58 -25.76
C LEU A 140 -7.12 31.92 -27.26
N ALA A 141 -7.51 31.01 -28.14
CA ALA A 141 -7.75 31.37 -29.53
C ALA A 141 -9.03 32.23 -29.58
N PRO A 142 -8.98 33.46 -30.12
CA PRO A 142 -10.19 34.27 -30.28
C PRO A 142 -11.23 33.51 -31.13
N ASP A 143 -12.50 33.67 -30.76
CA ASP A 143 -13.73 33.07 -31.33
C ASP A 143 -13.97 33.38 -32.83
N THR A 144 -12.98 33.25 -33.70
CA THR A 144 -13.09 33.60 -35.14
C THR A 144 -12.76 32.45 -36.10
N ALA A 145 -12.56 31.22 -35.63
CA ALA A 145 -12.45 30.07 -36.51
C ALA A 145 -13.85 29.45 -36.75
N PRO A 146 -14.38 29.44 -37.99
CA PRO A 146 -15.66 28.80 -38.29
C PRO A 146 -15.60 27.31 -37.92
N LEU A 147 -16.68 26.80 -37.31
CA LEU A 147 -16.87 25.37 -37.08
C LEU A 147 -16.67 24.61 -38.40
N PRO A 148 -15.78 23.60 -38.48
CA PRO A 148 -15.74 22.76 -39.66
C PRO A 148 -17.06 21.97 -39.74
N ALA A 149 -17.66 22.01 -40.94
CA ALA A 149 -18.89 21.30 -41.26
C ALA A 149 -18.77 19.79 -40.96
N PRO A 150 -19.89 19.11 -40.63
CA PRO A 150 -19.85 17.67 -40.36
C PRO A 150 -19.43 16.93 -41.63
N ALA A 151 -18.23 16.35 -41.62
CA ALA A 151 -17.79 15.44 -42.68
C ALA A 151 -18.68 14.18 -42.63
N ALA A 152 -19.29 13.92 -43.78
CA ALA A 152 -20.22 12.85 -44.03
C ALA A 152 -19.65 11.46 -43.66
N ALA A 153 -20.54 10.59 -43.22
CA ALA A 153 -20.31 9.16 -43.06
C ALA A 153 -19.75 8.57 -44.37
N GLY A 154 -18.59 7.91 -44.28
CA GLY A 154 -17.96 7.23 -45.40
C GLY A 154 -17.05 6.11 -44.91
N ALA A 155 -17.52 4.88 -45.11
CA ALA A 155 -16.80 3.61 -45.25
C ALA A 155 -15.69 3.27 -44.23
N PHE A 156 -15.97 2.25 -43.40
CA PHE A 156 -14.94 1.39 -42.82
C PHE A 156 -14.17 0.73 -43.96
N ASP A 157 -12.88 1.04 -44.07
CA ASP A 157 -11.95 0.28 -44.91
C ASP A 157 -11.04 -0.56 -44.01
N THR A 158 -11.32 -1.86 -43.98
CA THR A 158 -10.53 -2.89 -43.32
C THR A 158 -9.35 -3.24 -44.21
N ALA A 159 -8.22 -2.56 -44.04
CA ALA A 159 -6.96 -2.97 -44.64
C ALA A 159 -5.81 -2.76 -43.64
N ALA A 160 -5.30 -3.87 -43.11
CA ALA A 160 -4.01 -3.91 -42.43
C ALA A 160 -2.89 -3.71 -43.47
N PRO A 161 -1.87 -2.87 -43.20
CA PRO A 161 -0.63 -2.96 -43.93
C PRO A 161 0.35 -3.85 -43.17
N ALA A 162 0.63 -5.00 -43.77
CA ALA A 162 1.92 -5.68 -43.61
C ALA A 162 2.97 -4.90 -44.43
N GLY A 163 4.17 -4.72 -43.87
CA GLY A 163 5.27 -4.11 -44.60
C GLY A 163 6.33 -3.50 -43.69
N ASP A 164 7.40 -4.27 -43.52
CA ASP A 164 8.71 -3.93 -42.97
C ASP A 164 9.14 -2.46 -43.06
N ALA A 165 9.35 -1.86 -41.88
CA ALA A 165 10.37 -0.85 -41.67
C ALA A 165 10.85 -1.00 -40.23
N ALA A 166 11.90 -1.80 -40.06
CA ALA A 166 12.74 -1.79 -38.87
C ALA A 166 13.44 -0.42 -38.81
N ASP A 167 12.76 0.57 -38.26
CA ASP A 167 13.39 1.82 -37.86
C ASP A 167 14.06 1.57 -36.51
N GLU A 168 15.38 1.37 -36.57
CA GLU A 168 16.27 1.28 -35.42
C GLU A 168 16.06 2.53 -34.54
N MET A 169 15.32 2.37 -33.45
CA MET A 169 15.47 3.25 -32.29
C MET A 169 16.96 3.23 -31.92
N PRO A 170 17.62 4.39 -31.79
CA PRO A 170 19.01 4.41 -31.40
C PRO A 170 19.12 3.69 -30.07
N ALA A 171 19.94 2.65 -30.02
CA ALA A 171 20.30 1.96 -28.80
C ALA A 171 20.85 3.00 -27.83
N LEU A 172 20.01 3.49 -26.93
CA LEU A 172 20.42 4.26 -25.76
C LEU A 172 21.27 3.31 -24.93
N GLY A 173 22.57 3.43 -25.14
CA GLY A 173 23.58 2.54 -24.60
C GLY A 173 23.39 2.33 -23.11
N ALA A 174 23.66 1.10 -22.69
CA ALA A 174 23.72 0.67 -21.29
C ALA A 174 24.80 1.42 -20.45
N SER A 175 25.35 2.53 -20.95
CA SER A 175 26.46 3.29 -20.37
C SER A 175 26.03 4.54 -19.59
N SER A 176 24.76 4.96 -19.55
CA SER A 176 24.39 6.20 -18.82
C SER A 176 23.99 6.01 -17.35
N MET A 177 23.93 4.77 -16.84
CA MET A 177 23.49 4.50 -15.45
C MET A 177 24.63 4.23 -14.45
N ALA A 178 25.87 4.11 -14.89
CA ALA A 178 27.01 3.95 -13.98
C ALA A 178 27.36 5.23 -13.19
N ASP A 179 26.92 6.40 -13.68
CA ASP A 179 27.33 7.72 -13.16
C ASP A 179 26.27 8.44 -12.30
N ALA A 180 25.12 7.83 -12.05
CA ALA A 180 24.17 8.38 -11.07
C ALA A 180 24.74 8.15 -9.67
N ALA A 181 25.31 9.20 -9.06
CA ALA A 181 25.89 9.14 -7.72
C ALA A 181 24.98 8.37 -6.75
N PRO A 182 25.50 7.40 -5.97
CA PRO A 182 24.68 6.52 -5.16
C PRO A 182 23.83 7.36 -4.18
N LEU A 183 22.53 7.09 -4.15
CA LEU A 183 21.58 7.74 -3.24
C LEU A 183 22.03 7.46 -1.80
N ARG A 184 22.72 8.43 -1.19
CA ARG A 184 23.20 8.31 0.19
C ARG A 184 22.03 8.54 1.15
N PHE A 185 21.54 7.46 1.77
CA PHE A 185 20.37 7.47 2.65
C PHE A 185 20.50 8.41 3.86
N PHE A 186 21.66 8.43 4.51
CA PHE A 186 21.85 9.10 5.81
C PHE A 186 22.70 10.37 5.74
N THR A 187 23.06 10.82 4.54
CA THR A 187 23.80 12.07 4.36
C THR A 187 22.91 13.27 4.68
N ARG A 188 23.43 14.22 5.46
CA ARG A 188 22.75 15.46 5.83
C ARG A 188 23.09 16.65 4.91
N THR A 189 24.15 16.51 4.12
CA THR A 189 24.67 17.58 3.26
C THR A 189 24.12 17.52 1.85
N GLY A 190 24.15 18.67 1.18
CA GLY A 190 23.66 18.84 -0.18
C GLY A 190 22.13 18.90 -0.27
N ARG A 191 21.67 18.95 -1.52
CA ARG A 191 20.25 19.07 -1.88
C ARG A 191 19.70 17.72 -2.30
N LEU A 192 18.39 17.54 -2.12
CA LEU A 192 17.67 16.35 -2.56
C LEU A 192 16.44 16.78 -3.33
N ASP A 193 16.34 16.32 -4.57
CA ASP A 193 15.19 16.58 -5.43
C ASP A 193 13.96 15.78 -4.95
N ARG A 194 12.83 15.98 -5.63
CA ARG A 194 11.57 15.30 -5.28
C ARG A 194 11.64 13.81 -5.55
N GLY A 195 12.24 13.42 -6.67
CA GLY A 195 12.38 12.03 -7.07
C GLY A 195 13.25 11.29 -6.07
N GLY A 196 14.42 11.82 -5.73
CA GLY A 196 15.29 11.27 -4.70
C GLY A 196 14.64 11.18 -3.33
N PHE A 197 13.87 12.20 -2.91
CA PHE A 197 13.12 12.16 -1.66
C PHE A 197 12.08 11.02 -1.65
N ALA A 198 11.24 10.92 -2.69
CA ALA A 198 10.26 9.84 -2.79
C ALA A 198 10.88 8.45 -2.82
N MET A 199 12.02 8.28 -3.51
CA MET A 199 12.75 7.01 -3.56
C MET A 199 13.24 6.59 -2.16
N ILE A 200 13.79 7.52 -1.36
CA ILE A 200 14.23 7.21 0.00
C ILE A 200 13.04 6.84 0.90
N ILE A 201 11.95 7.61 0.87
CA ILE A 201 10.76 7.31 1.68
C ILE A 201 10.15 5.97 1.27
N GLY A 202 10.03 5.69 -0.04
CA GLY A 202 9.55 4.41 -0.56
C GLY A 202 10.44 3.23 -0.15
N THR A 203 11.75 3.45 -0.06
CA THR A 203 12.70 2.44 0.46
C THR A 203 12.44 2.13 1.92
N PHE A 204 12.16 3.14 2.75
CA PHE A 204 11.83 2.91 4.17
C PHE A 204 10.48 2.20 4.34
N ILE A 205 9.47 2.52 3.54
CA ILE A 205 8.19 1.79 3.51
C ILE A 205 8.42 0.33 3.10
N GLY A 206 9.23 0.08 2.08
CA GLY A 206 9.58 -1.27 1.64
C GLY A 206 10.36 -2.06 2.68
N LEU A 207 11.30 -1.40 3.37
CA LEU A 207 12.04 -1.98 4.48
C LEU A 207 11.10 -2.35 5.62
N TRP A 208 10.14 -1.47 5.94
CA TRP A 208 9.11 -1.73 6.94
C TRP A 208 8.30 -2.98 6.61
N GLY A 209 7.75 -3.05 5.38
CA GLY A 209 6.98 -4.21 4.92
C GLY A 209 7.81 -5.51 4.90
N LEU A 210 9.10 -5.44 4.58
CA LEU A 210 9.99 -6.60 4.64
C LEU A 210 10.26 -7.04 6.08
N ILE A 211 10.43 -6.11 7.02
CA ILE A 211 10.63 -6.42 8.45
C ILE A 211 9.40 -7.11 9.02
N THR A 212 8.19 -6.57 8.80
CA THR A 212 6.95 -7.19 9.29
C THR A 212 6.74 -8.58 8.70
N TRP A 213 7.06 -8.76 7.42
CA TRP A 213 6.98 -10.08 6.79
C TRP A 213 8.01 -11.08 7.35
N LEU A 214 9.25 -10.65 7.59
CA LEU A 214 10.28 -11.50 8.20
C LEU A 214 9.97 -11.81 9.67
N GLU A 215 9.40 -10.87 10.40
CA GLU A 215 8.90 -11.08 11.76
C GLU A 215 7.91 -12.23 11.80
N ASP A 216 6.87 -12.20 10.96
CA ASP A 216 5.87 -13.27 10.90
C ASP A 216 6.52 -14.62 10.55
N ALA A 217 7.42 -14.63 9.59
CA ALA A 217 8.12 -15.84 9.15
C ALA A 217 9.09 -16.42 10.20
N LEU A 218 9.70 -15.57 11.03
CA LEU A 218 10.78 -15.96 11.94
C LEU A 218 10.36 -16.08 13.40
N LEU A 219 9.37 -15.31 13.85
CA LEU A 219 9.00 -15.22 15.26
C LEU A 219 7.74 -16.03 15.59
N LEU A 220 6.80 -16.18 14.66
CA LEU A 220 5.57 -16.93 14.91
C LEU A 220 5.86 -18.39 15.33
N ALA A 221 6.77 -19.06 14.61
CA ALA A 221 7.14 -20.45 14.89
C ALA A 221 7.90 -20.62 16.23
N PRO A 222 8.95 -19.84 16.55
CA PRO A 222 9.57 -19.88 17.87
C PRO A 222 8.64 -19.53 19.01
N ILE A 223 7.74 -18.54 18.84
CA ILE A 223 6.74 -18.21 19.85
C ILE A 223 5.83 -19.43 20.10
N TYR A 224 5.34 -20.06 19.03
CA TYR A 224 4.56 -21.29 19.14
C TYR A 224 5.32 -22.41 19.88
N LEU A 225 6.57 -22.70 19.48
CA LEU A 225 7.38 -23.76 20.09
C LEU A 225 7.72 -23.47 21.56
N LEU A 226 8.02 -22.21 21.90
CA LEU A 226 8.28 -21.77 23.27
C LEU A 226 7.04 -21.93 24.14
N SER A 227 5.91 -21.41 23.67
CA SER A 227 4.64 -21.46 24.39
C SER A 227 4.14 -22.88 24.56
N ALA A 228 4.23 -23.71 23.53
CA ALA A 228 3.75 -25.08 23.57
C ALA A 228 4.71 -26.05 24.27
N GLY A 229 6.02 -25.77 24.27
CA GLY A 229 7.05 -26.68 24.79
C GLY A 229 7.55 -26.37 26.20
N LEU A 230 7.55 -25.10 26.64
CA LEU A 230 8.19 -24.69 27.90
C LEU A 230 7.24 -24.10 28.94
N LEU A 231 6.06 -23.63 28.54
CA LEU A 231 5.14 -22.92 29.42
C LEU A 231 3.97 -23.82 29.85
N ARG A 232 3.59 -23.71 31.13
CA ARG A 232 2.50 -24.50 31.71
C ARG A 232 1.14 -24.19 31.08
N GLU A 233 0.93 -22.94 30.67
CA GLU A 233 -0.27 -22.49 29.97
C GLU A 233 0.11 -22.02 28.55
N SER A 234 0.03 -22.91 27.57
CA SER A 234 0.48 -22.67 26.19
C SER A 234 -0.35 -21.62 25.45
N THR A 235 -1.67 -21.72 25.50
CA THR A 235 -2.61 -20.82 24.81
C THR A 235 -2.44 -19.34 25.19
N PRO A 236 -2.58 -18.93 26.47
CA PRO A 236 -2.43 -17.53 26.82
C PRO A 236 -1.02 -17.01 26.55
N ALA A 237 0.01 -17.84 26.76
CA ALA A 237 1.37 -17.44 26.48
C ALA A 237 1.61 -17.15 25.00
N PHE A 238 1.12 -18.01 24.10
CA PHE A 238 1.26 -17.82 22.66
C PHE A 238 0.64 -16.52 22.18
N TRP A 239 -0.61 -16.25 22.57
CA TRP A 239 -1.33 -15.05 22.15
C TRP A 239 -0.73 -13.78 22.73
N VAL A 240 -0.38 -13.79 24.02
CA VAL A 240 0.27 -12.63 24.66
C VAL A 240 1.60 -12.31 23.98
N LEU A 241 2.45 -13.31 23.73
CA LEU A 241 3.73 -13.10 23.06
C LEU A 241 3.54 -12.63 21.62
N SER A 242 2.67 -13.28 20.84
CA SER A 242 2.43 -12.93 19.43
C SER A 242 1.91 -11.50 19.28
N ILE A 243 0.92 -11.11 20.10
CA ILE A 243 0.32 -9.78 20.05
C ILE A 243 1.29 -8.72 20.57
N SER A 244 2.07 -9.03 21.61
CA SER A 244 3.08 -8.11 22.13
C SER A 244 4.20 -7.86 21.12
N VAL A 245 4.64 -8.90 20.41
CA VAL A 245 5.65 -8.81 19.35
C VAL A 245 5.13 -7.99 18.18
N PHE A 246 3.95 -8.34 17.64
CA PHE A 246 3.32 -7.59 16.57
C PHE A 246 3.07 -6.11 16.94
N GLY A 247 2.56 -5.86 18.15
CA GLY A 247 2.32 -4.51 18.67
C GLY A 247 3.61 -3.72 18.82
N LEU A 248 4.67 -4.33 19.36
CA LEU A 248 5.99 -3.70 19.48
C LEU A 248 6.56 -3.36 18.11
N THR A 249 6.45 -4.26 17.13
CA THR A 249 6.92 -3.98 15.79
C THR A 249 6.14 -2.81 15.20
N LEU A 250 4.80 -2.83 15.19
CA LEU A 250 3.99 -1.71 14.70
C LEU A 250 4.38 -0.35 15.33
N LEU A 251 4.63 -0.33 16.64
CA LEU A 251 5.15 0.86 17.34
C LEU A 251 6.55 1.28 16.90
N CYS A 252 7.47 0.31 16.78
CA CYS A 252 8.81 0.56 16.27
C CYS A 252 8.76 1.15 14.86
N GLY A 253 7.86 0.70 13.99
CA GLY A 253 7.67 1.29 12.66
C GLY A 253 7.24 2.74 12.73
N LEU A 254 6.23 3.04 13.57
CA LEU A 254 5.76 4.40 13.80
C LEU A 254 6.86 5.32 14.34
N PHE A 255 7.77 4.82 15.18
CA PHE A 255 8.88 5.58 15.77
C PHE A 255 10.10 5.73 14.84
N ILE A 256 10.57 4.62 14.26
CA ILE A 256 11.82 4.55 13.50
C ILE A 256 11.67 5.24 12.15
N LEU A 257 10.54 5.07 11.46
CA LEU A 257 10.37 5.60 10.10
C LEU A 257 10.50 7.14 10.03
N PRO A 258 9.84 7.93 10.91
CA PRO A 258 10.06 9.38 10.96
C PRO A 258 11.52 9.75 11.23
N LEU A 259 12.19 9.04 12.15
CA LEU A 259 13.59 9.32 12.49
C LEU A 259 14.55 9.01 11.34
N LEU A 260 14.38 7.86 10.67
CA LEU A 260 15.17 7.50 9.49
C LEU A 260 14.96 8.49 8.34
N SER A 261 13.79 9.13 8.27
CA SER A 261 13.48 10.13 7.25
C SER A 261 14.12 11.50 7.47
N ILE A 262 14.67 11.80 8.67
CA ILE A 262 15.24 13.11 9.03
C ILE A 262 16.32 13.57 8.04
N PRO A 263 17.35 12.76 7.67
CA PRO A 263 18.38 13.21 6.74
C PRO A 263 17.83 13.56 5.36
N ALA A 264 16.87 12.78 4.87
CA ALA A 264 16.21 13.04 3.59
C ALA A 264 15.35 14.31 3.65
N ALA A 265 14.60 14.50 4.74
CA ALA A 265 13.80 15.71 4.99
C ALA A 265 14.69 16.96 5.10
N LEU A 266 15.84 16.86 5.77
CA LEU A 266 16.82 17.95 5.86
C LEU A 266 17.36 18.35 4.49
N ARG A 267 17.78 17.39 3.67
CA ARG A 267 18.25 17.68 2.31
C ARG A 267 17.15 18.20 1.40
N ARG A 268 15.90 17.79 1.63
CA ARG A 268 14.73 18.35 0.96
C ARG A 268 14.47 19.79 1.39
N LEU A 269 14.62 20.11 2.67
CA LEU A 269 14.52 21.49 3.19
C LEU A 269 15.64 22.38 2.63
N HIS A 270 16.87 21.86 2.54
CA HIS A 270 17.97 22.54 1.86
C HIS A 270 17.63 22.84 0.41
N ASP A 271 17.02 21.90 -0.31
CA ASP A 271 16.58 22.13 -1.69
C ASP A 271 15.49 23.20 -1.78
N ILE A 272 14.55 23.24 -0.83
CA ILE A 272 13.48 24.26 -0.78
C ILE A 272 14.02 25.63 -0.33
N GLY A 273 15.22 25.68 0.26
CA GLY A 273 15.80 26.90 0.85
C GLY A 273 15.15 27.27 2.18
N ARG A 274 14.79 26.29 3.01
CA ARG A 274 14.19 26.48 4.33
C ARG A 274 15.14 26.02 5.44
N SER A 275 14.99 26.64 6.62
CA SER A 275 15.75 26.31 7.81
C SER A 275 15.56 24.85 8.25
N ALA A 276 16.60 24.25 8.82
CA ALA A 276 16.55 22.95 9.47
C ALA A 276 15.54 22.88 10.64
N PHE A 277 15.11 24.03 11.19
CA PHE A 277 14.05 24.10 12.19
C PHE A 277 12.76 23.38 11.76
N PHE A 278 12.47 23.36 10.46
CA PHE A 278 11.30 22.68 9.93
C PHE A 278 11.38 21.14 10.02
N ILE A 279 12.44 20.55 10.57
CA ILE A 279 12.53 19.11 10.89
C ILE A 279 11.79 18.77 12.19
N LEU A 280 11.54 19.77 13.03
CA LEU A 280 10.92 19.59 14.35
C LEU A 280 9.67 18.69 14.35
N PRO A 281 8.74 18.76 13.38
CA PRO A 281 7.64 17.81 13.23
C PRO A 281 8.05 16.33 13.31
N LEU A 282 9.11 15.94 12.58
CA LEU A 282 9.63 14.56 12.57
C LEU A 282 10.24 14.21 13.92
N ALA A 283 11.03 15.11 14.52
CA ALA A 283 11.68 14.87 15.81
C ALA A 283 10.69 14.82 17.00
N LEU A 284 9.64 15.63 16.98
CA LEU A 284 8.60 15.61 18.02
C LEU A 284 7.65 14.43 17.88
N SER A 285 7.40 13.96 16.66
CA SER A 285 6.56 12.79 16.44
C SER A 285 7.10 11.54 17.14
N SER A 286 8.42 11.37 17.16
CA SER A 286 9.07 10.30 17.92
C SER A 286 8.82 10.37 19.43
N ILE A 287 8.59 11.57 20.01
CA ILE A 287 8.28 11.74 21.44
C ILE A 287 6.80 11.39 21.71
N GLY A 288 5.89 11.88 20.86
CA GLY A 288 4.45 11.58 20.99
C GLY A 288 4.14 10.07 20.84
N ILE A 289 4.89 9.37 20.01
CA ILE A 289 4.77 7.92 19.80
C ILE A 289 5.34 7.13 20.98
N ILE A 290 6.36 7.62 21.69
CA ILE A 290 6.86 6.98 22.93
C ILE A 290 5.78 6.99 24.02
N VAL A 291 5.07 8.11 24.18
CA VAL A 291 3.94 8.22 25.13
C VAL A 291 2.82 7.24 24.77
N PHE A 292 2.55 7.05 23.48
CA PHE A 292 1.60 6.04 23.00
C PHE A 292 2.11 4.60 23.14
N GLY A 293 3.40 4.34 22.91
CA GLY A 293 4.00 3.01 23.07
C GLY A 293 3.96 2.52 24.51
N VAL A 294 4.14 3.43 25.48
CA VAL A 294 3.88 3.15 26.90
C VAL A 294 2.40 2.81 27.13
N GLY A 295 1.48 3.50 26.43
CA GLY A 295 0.03 3.21 26.42
C GLY A 295 -0.33 1.85 25.82
N ALA A 296 0.34 1.41 24.75
CA ALA A 296 0.10 0.11 24.14
C ALA A 296 0.66 -1.05 24.97
N SER A 297 1.67 -0.83 25.82
CA SER A 297 2.05 -1.81 26.84
C SER A 297 0.91 -2.13 27.82
N PHE A 298 -0.02 -1.17 28.06
CA PHE A 298 -1.26 -1.44 28.79
C PHE A 298 -2.29 -2.25 27.98
N MET A 299 -2.17 -2.31 26.64
CA MET A 299 -3.02 -3.15 25.77
C MET A 299 -2.81 -4.64 26.03
N SER A 300 -1.58 -5.06 26.36
CA SER A 300 -1.30 -6.44 26.80
C SER A 300 -2.10 -6.81 28.05
N SER A 301 -2.25 -5.86 28.98
CA SER A 301 -3.12 -5.98 30.17
C SER A 301 -4.62 -5.94 29.80
N GLY A 302 -5.00 -5.26 28.73
CA GLY A 302 -6.38 -5.12 28.25
C GLY A 302 -6.98 -6.36 27.61
N LEU A 303 -6.21 -7.06 26.76
CA LEU A 303 -6.64 -8.34 26.20
C LEU A 303 -6.71 -9.42 27.29
N ILE A 304 -5.80 -9.38 28.27
CA ILE A 304 -5.89 -10.18 29.49
C ILE A 304 -7.18 -9.83 30.26
N GLY A 305 -7.55 -8.55 30.33
CA GLY A 305 -8.83 -8.10 30.87
C GLY A 305 -10.03 -8.68 30.10
N PHE A 306 -10.03 -8.63 28.77
CA PHE A 306 -11.13 -9.17 27.94
C PHE A 306 -11.25 -10.70 28.04
N ALA A 307 -10.13 -11.42 28.00
CA ALA A 307 -10.09 -12.87 28.22
C ALA A 307 -10.47 -13.27 29.66
N ARG A 308 -10.21 -12.40 30.65
CA ARG A 308 -10.68 -12.57 32.03
C ARG A 308 -12.17 -12.29 32.13
N ILE A 309 -12.72 -11.26 31.49
CA ILE A 309 -14.16 -10.98 31.44
C ILE A 309 -14.91 -12.17 30.84
N GLY A 310 -14.44 -12.71 29.71
CA GLY A 310 -15.04 -13.90 29.09
C GLY A 310 -14.97 -15.18 29.95
N ARG A 311 -14.08 -15.21 30.95
CA ARG A 311 -13.97 -16.29 31.96
C ARG A 311 -14.60 -15.93 33.31
N GLY A 312 -15.29 -14.80 33.42
CA GLY A 312 -15.90 -14.31 34.67
C GLY A 312 -14.91 -13.84 35.75
N ALA A 313 -13.65 -13.56 35.37
CA ALA A 313 -12.54 -13.25 36.27
C ALA A 313 -12.18 -11.74 36.36
N ALA A 314 -12.95 -10.85 35.73
CA ALA A 314 -12.78 -9.39 35.79
C ALA A 314 -14.13 -8.67 35.59
N SER A 315 -14.29 -7.46 36.14
CA SER A 315 -15.55 -6.71 36.03
C SER A 315 -15.67 -6.02 34.65
N PRO A 316 -16.90 -5.84 34.12
CA PRO A 316 -17.12 -5.13 32.85
C PRO A 316 -16.55 -3.70 32.83
N GLU A 317 -16.49 -3.04 33.99
CA GLU A 317 -15.95 -1.69 34.16
C GLU A 317 -14.43 -1.62 33.92
N GLU A 318 -13.67 -2.64 34.36
CA GLU A 318 -12.24 -2.74 34.10
C GLU A 318 -11.96 -2.87 32.59
N GLY A 319 -12.77 -3.65 31.88
CA GLY A 319 -12.68 -3.79 30.41
C GLY A 319 -12.98 -2.48 29.68
N ALA A 320 -14.00 -1.75 30.10
CA ALA A 320 -14.40 -0.48 29.50
C ALA A 320 -13.31 0.61 29.66
N VAL A 321 -12.66 0.66 30.82
CA VAL A 321 -11.57 1.62 31.08
C VAL A 321 -10.37 1.36 30.17
N VAL A 322 -9.98 0.09 29.98
CA VAL A 322 -8.86 -0.24 29.09
C VAL A 322 -9.21 0.01 27.62
N LEU A 323 -10.42 -0.32 27.20
CA LEU A 323 -10.91 -0.01 25.84
C LEU A 323 -10.95 1.51 25.60
N GLY A 324 -11.42 2.29 26.58
CA GLY A 324 -11.44 3.75 26.51
C GLY A 324 -10.04 4.37 26.35
N MET A 325 -9.05 3.89 27.12
CA MET A 325 -7.66 4.32 26.97
C MET A 325 -7.09 3.97 25.59
N PHE A 326 -7.42 2.79 25.05
CA PHE A 326 -7.02 2.36 23.71
C PHE A 326 -7.58 3.29 22.62
N VAL A 327 -8.89 3.59 22.68
CA VAL A 327 -9.54 4.49 21.72
C VAL A 327 -8.89 5.88 21.75
N VAL A 328 -8.70 6.46 22.94
CA VAL A 328 -8.06 7.77 23.09
C VAL A 328 -6.62 7.76 22.55
N GLY A 329 -5.83 6.74 22.90
CA GLY A 329 -4.47 6.60 22.38
C GLY A 329 -4.43 6.49 20.85
N SER A 330 -5.30 5.65 20.28
CA SER A 330 -5.37 5.43 18.82
C SER A 330 -5.74 6.71 18.07
N LEU A 331 -6.62 7.53 18.65
CA LEU A 331 -6.99 8.84 18.10
C LEU A 331 -5.79 9.79 18.09
N ILE A 332 -5.03 9.86 19.19
CA ILE A 332 -3.82 10.70 19.28
C ILE A 332 -2.80 10.30 18.21
N VAL A 333 -2.51 9.00 18.06
CA VAL A 333 -1.61 8.51 17.01
C VAL A 333 -2.11 8.87 15.63
N THR A 334 -3.40 8.67 15.38
CA THR A 334 -4.01 8.98 14.09
C THR A 334 -3.82 10.46 13.73
N VAL A 335 -4.01 11.37 14.69
CA VAL A 335 -3.79 12.81 14.51
C VAL A 335 -2.31 13.12 14.22
N ILE A 336 -1.38 12.51 14.95
CA ILE A 336 0.07 12.69 14.73
C ILE A 336 0.47 12.20 13.33
N VAL A 337 0.02 11.01 12.93
CA VAL A 337 0.32 10.42 11.62
C VAL A 337 -0.28 11.29 10.50
N LEU A 338 -1.51 11.77 10.67
CA LEU A 338 -2.14 12.68 9.72
C LEU A 338 -1.31 13.96 9.53
N PHE A 339 -0.87 14.58 10.64
CA PHE A 339 -0.02 15.76 10.60
C PHE A 339 1.33 15.50 9.89
N LEU A 340 2.00 14.39 10.22
CA LEU A 340 3.25 13.98 9.59
C LEU A 340 3.12 13.80 8.08
N CYS A 341 2.00 13.26 7.62
CA CYS A 341 1.80 13.05 6.20
C CYS A 341 1.44 14.33 5.45
N ILE A 342 0.72 15.27 6.07
CA ILE A 342 0.55 16.62 5.52
C ILE A 342 1.91 17.30 5.37
N TYR A 343 2.76 17.21 6.41
CA TYR A 343 4.12 17.73 6.40
C TYR A 343 4.99 17.06 5.32
N GLY A 344 4.96 15.74 5.23
CA GLY A 344 5.67 14.96 4.20
C GLY A 344 5.22 15.30 2.78
N GLY A 345 3.92 15.53 2.60
CA GLY A 345 3.34 16.02 1.35
C GLY A 345 3.82 17.42 1.00
N TRP A 346 3.86 18.33 1.95
CA TRP A 346 4.44 19.65 1.73
C TRP A 346 5.92 19.57 1.32
N LEU A 347 6.73 18.77 2.00
CA LEU A 347 8.14 18.55 1.65
C LEU A 347 8.30 18.02 0.22
N PHE A 348 7.51 17.01 -0.15
CA PHE A 348 7.57 16.40 -1.47
C PHE A 348 7.08 17.36 -2.58
N LEU A 349 5.97 18.06 -2.37
CA LEU A 349 5.28 18.84 -3.40
C LEU A 349 5.84 20.24 -3.60
N LYS A 350 6.57 20.81 -2.65
CA LYS A 350 7.20 22.14 -2.80
C LYS A 350 8.30 22.09 -3.86
N LYS A 351 8.44 23.12 -4.70
CA LYS A 351 9.55 23.19 -5.69
C LYS A 351 10.84 23.56 -4.97
N GLY A 352 11.96 23.01 -5.44
CA GLY A 352 13.28 23.45 -5.01
C GLY A 352 13.55 24.90 -5.43
N ALA A 353 14.51 25.53 -4.76
CA ALA A 353 15.02 26.84 -5.12
C ALA A 353 15.68 26.76 -6.52
N PRO A 354 15.36 27.68 -7.45
CA PRO A 354 15.82 27.57 -8.83
C PRO A 354 17.32 27.88 -9.02
N GLY A 355 17.94 28.58 -8.07
CA GLY A 355 19.36 28.94 -8.11
C GLY A 355 20.22 28.17 -7.12
N GLU A 356 21.52 28.48 -7.13
CA GLU A 356 22.44 28.09 -6.07
C GLU A 356 21.99 28.67 -4.73
N ASN A 357 22.16 27.88 -3.67
CA ASN A 357 21.94 28.33 -2.30
C ASN A 357 23.11 27.88 -1.43
N ALA A 358 23.06 28.16 -0.12
CA ALA A 358 24.10 27.81 0.84
C ALA A 358 24.45 26.31 0.90
N HIS A 359 23.64 25.44 0.27
CA HIS A 359 23.82 23.99 0.22
C HIS A 359 24.17 23.47 -1.18
N GLY A 360 24.51 24.38 -2.11
CA GLY A 360 25.02 24.07 -3.44
C GLY A 360 24.02 24.30 -4.58
N ALA A 361 24.47 23.92 -5.77
CA ALA A 361 23.68 23.99 -7.01
C ALA A 361 22.44 23.09 -6.96
N PRO A 362 21.37 23.44 -7.70
CA PRO A 362 20.21 22.58 -7.85
C PRO A 362 20.61 21.16 -8.27
N PRO A 363 19.96 20.12 -7.73
CA PRO A 363 20.18 18.76 -8.19
C PRO A 363 19.95 18.67 -9.70
N ALA A 364 20.86 18.01 -10.41
CA ALA A 364 20.70 17.77 -11.84
C ALA A 364 19.39 17.00 -12.09
N PRO A 365 18.62 17.35 -13.14
CA PRO A 365 17.41 16.61 -13.49
C PRO A 365 17.78 15.15 -13.77
N ALA A 366 17.06 14.22 -13.13
CA ALA A 366 17.28 12.80 -13.31
C ALA A 366 17.01 12.40 -14.78
N ALA A 367 17.89 11.58 -15.36
CA ALA A 367 17.70 11.06 -16.70
C ALA A 367 16.42 10.20 -16.76
N PRO A 368 15.65 10.28 -17.86
CA PRO A 368 14.51 9.41 -18.05
C PRO A 368 14.98 7.94 -18.09
N PHE A 369 14.30 7.06 -17.34
CA PHE A 369 14.57 5.63 -17.35
C PHE A 369 13.29 4.82 -17.52
N SER A 370 13.39 3.66 -18.16
CA SER A 370 12.26 2.74 -18.33
C SER A 370 11.97 2.00 -17.03
N LEU A 371 10.74 2.12 -16.51
CA LEU A 371 10.28 1.38 -15.32
C LEU A 371 10.39 -0.14 -15.53
N GLY A 372 10.01 -0.62 -16.71
CA GLY A 372 10.08 -2.04 -17.07
C GLY A 372 11.52 -2.55 -17.02
N ALA A 373 12.47 -1.82 -17.60
CA ALA A 373 13.88 -2.19 -17.53
C ALA A 373 14.45 -2.08 -16.10
N ALA A 374 13.96 -1.12 -15.31
CA ALA A 374 14.48 -0.86 -13.98
C ALA A 374 14.02 -1.85 -12.92
N TYR A 375 12.77 -2.34 -12.98
CA TYR A 375 12.13 -3.14 -11.93
C TYR A 375 11.56 -4.48 -12.39
N LEU A 376 11.03 -4.57 -13.62
CA LEU A 376 10.31 -5.77 -14.09
C LEU A 376 11.18 -6.72 -14.89
N SER A 377 12.21 -6.20 -15.56
CA SER A 377 13.14 -7.00 -16.34
C SER A 377 14.08 -7.77 -15.43
N ALA A 378 14.11 -9.10 -15.64
CA ALA A 378 15.13 -9.95 -15.05
C ALA A 378 16.46 -9.86 -15.81
N ALA A 379 16.58 -9.18 -16.96
CA ALA A 379 17.79 -9.18 -17.77
C ALA A 379 18.96 -8.38 -17.13
N GLY A 380 20.20 -8.78 -17.45
CA GLY A 380 21.42 -8.09 -17.01
C GLY A 380 21.82 -8.35 -15.56
N THR A 381 22.75 -7.55 -15.04
CA THR A 381 23.23 -7.58 -13.65
C THR A 381 22.81 -6.30 -12.91
N ILE A 382 23.00 -6.30 -11.59
CA ILE A 382 22.73 -5.13 -10.74
C ILE A 382 23.74 -5.10 -9.58
N ASP A 383 24.27 -3.93 -9.30
CA ASP A 383 25.14 -3.70 -8.15
C ASP A 383 24.35 -3.79 -6.84
N ARG A 384 25.07 -3.91 -5.72
CA ARG A 384 24.48 -4.11 -4.39
C ARG A 384 23.59 -2.94 -3.96
N ASP A 385 24.03 -1.70 -4.16
CA ASP A 385 23.36 -0.54 -3.58
C ASP A 385 22.10 -0.20 -4.39
N THR A 386 22.17 -0.33 -5.72
CA THR A 386 21.00 -0.22 -6.59
C THR A 386 20.02 -1.37 -6.35
N PHE A 387 20.50 -2.58 -6.08
CA PHE A 387 19.65 -3.71 -5.69
C PHE A 387 18.87 -3.44 -4.40
N ILE A 388 19.53 -2.94 -3.34
CA ILE A 388 18.86 -2.62 -2.08
C ILE A 388 17.77 -1.56 -2.32
N LEU A 389 18.12 -0.46 -2.99
CA LEU A 389 17.20 0.63 -3.26
C LEU A 389 15.98 0.16 -4.06
N ARG A 390 16.21 -0.47 -5.21
CA ARG A 390 15.11 -0.89 -6.09
C ARG A 390 14.33 -2.07 -5.55
N GLY A 391 15.00 -2.99 -4.86
CA GLY A 391 14.38 -4.17 -4.25
C GLY A 391 13.36 -3.77 -3.20
N LEU A 392 13.74 -2.87 -2.29
CA LEU A 392 12.82 -2.38 -1.25
C LEU A 392 11.66 -1.59 -1.85
N ILE A 393 11.90 -0.76 -2.87
CA ILE A 393 10.82 -0.05 -3.57
C ILE A 393 9.87 -1.04 -4.28
N ALA A 394 10.40 -2.11 -4.87
CA ALA A 394 9.59 -3.15 -5.50
C ALA A 394 8.70 -3.88 -4.46
N VAL A 395 9.24 -4.17 -3.26
CA VAL A 395 8.46 -4.73 -2.15
C VAL A 395 7.35 -3.77 -1.72
N ALA A 396 7.66 -2.48 -1.55
CA ALA A 396 6.65 -1.47 -1.18
C ALA A 396 5.53 -1.38 -2.23
N ALA A 397 5.89 -1.34 -3.51
CA ALA A 397 4.94 -1.28 -4.61
C ALA A 397 4.07 -2.55 -4.69
N SER A 398 4.68 -3.72 -4.50
CA SER A 398 3.95 -4.99 -4.49
C SER A 398 2.99 -5.10 -3.32
N LEU A 399 3.37 -4.62 -2.14
CA LEU A 399 2.49 -4.60 -0.96
C LEU A 399 1.25 -3.73 -1.21
N ALA A 400 1.44 -2.52 -1.74
CA ALA A 400 0.36 -1.63 -2.13
C ALA A 400 -0.55 -2.27 -3.20
N LEU A 401 0.04 -2.95 -4.19
CA LEU A 401 -0.70 -3.62 -5.26
C LEU A 401 -1.52 -4.80 -4.74
N CYS A 402 -0.93 -5.68 -3.93
CA CYS A 402 -1.64 -6.81 -3.31
C CYS A 402 -2.83 -6.30 -2.48
N LYS A 403 -2.65 -5.23 -1.69
CA LYS A 403 -3.75 -4.66 -0.91
C LYS A 403 -4.85 -4.07 -1.79
N MET A 404 -4.49 -3.43 -2.90
CA MET A 404 -5.48 -2.89 -3.84
C MET A 404 -6.28 -4.02 -4.51
N ILE A 405 -5.62 -5.08 -4.95
CA ILE A 405 -6.27 -6.26 -5.55
C ILE A 405 -7.19 -6.93 -4.54
N ASP A 406 -6.71 -7.11 -3.32
CA ASP A 406 -7.49 -7.66 -2.20
C ASP A 406 -8.80 -6.89 -2.01
N SER A 407 -8.71 -5.58 -1.74
CA SER A 407 -9.89 -4.78 -1.38
C SER A 407 -10.84 -4.46 -2.54
N LEU A 408 -10.35 -4.43 -3.79
CA LEU A 408 -11.20 -4.12 -4.96
C LEU A 408 -11.74 -5.36 -5.67
N ILE A 409 -11.12 -6.52 -5.49
CA ILE A 409 -11.43 -7.73 -6.27
C ILE A 409 -11.66 -8.92 -5.37
N VAL A 410 -10.70 -9.30 -4.53
CA VAL A 410 -10.80 -10.54 -3.73
C VAL A 410 -11.94 -10.44 -2.72
N THR A 411 -11.96 -9.40 -1.87
CA THR A 411 -13.00 -9.24 -0.85
C THR A 411 -14.40 -9.13 -1.47
N PRO A 412 -14.66 -8.27 -2.49
CA PRO A 412 -15.99 -8.18 -3.07
C PRO A 412 -16.47 -9.48 -3.74
N LEU A 413 -15.59 -10.19 -4.46
CA LEU A 413 -15.93 -11.48 -5.05
C LEU A 413 -16.12 -12.58 -4.00
N GLY A 414 -15.34 -12.53 -2.92
CA GLY A 414 -15.49 -13.40 -1.75
C GLY A 414 -16.86 -13.23 -1.10
N MET A 415 -17.26 -11.99 -0.81
CA MET A 415 -18.58 -11.67 -0.28
C MET A 415 -19.72 -12.18 -1.16
N ILE A 416 -19.60 -12.02 -2.49
CA ILE A 416 -20.58 -12.57 -3.45
C ILE A 416 -20.60 -14.10 -3.40
N ALA A 417 -19.43 -14.74 -3.47
CA ALA A 417 -19.35 -16.19 -3.52
C ALA A 417 -19.83 -16.84 -2.22
N THR A 418 -19.43 -16.32 -1.07
CA THR A 418 -19.89 -16.78 0.25
C THR A 418 -21.38 -16.50 0.44
N GLY A 419 -21.85 -15.30 0.06
CA GLY A 419 -23.25 -14.93 0.17
C GLY A 419 -24.20 -15.74 -0.72
N LEU A 420 -23.71 -16.23 -1.86
CA LEU A 420 -24.41 -17.15 -2.77
C LEU A 420 -24.13 -18.63 -2.45
N GLU A 421 -23.51 -18.94 -1.32
CA GLU A 421 -23.16 -20.30 -0.89
C GLU A 421 -22.27 -21.08 -1.89
N LEU A 422 -21.52 -20.38 -2.75
CA LEU A 422 -20.61 -20.99 -3.73
C LEU A 422 -19.30 -21.46 -3.09
N ILE A 423 -18.90 -20.82 -1.98
CA ILE A 423 -17.73 -21.19 -1.19
C ILE A 423 -18.08 -21.15 0.31
N PRO A 424 -17.44 -21.97 1.15
CA PRO A 424 -17.55 -21.87 2.60
C PRO A 424 -17.00 -20.54 3.15
N TYR A 425 -17.54 -20.10 4.29
CA TYR A 425 -17.00 -18.97 5.05
C TYR A 425 -15.50 -19.13 5.33
N GLY A 426 -14.73 -18.04 5.17
CA GLY A 426 -13.30 -17.98 5.40
C GLY A 426 -12.43 -18.39 4.20
N VAL A 427 -12.99 -18.93 3.11
CA VAL A 427 -12.19 -19.22 1.89
C VAL A 427 -11.67 -17.94 1.24
N ASP A 428 -12.46 -16.89 1.23
CA ASP A 428 -12.07 -15.55 0.78
C ASP A 428 -11.00 -14.94 1.69
N ASP A 429 -11.14 -15.04 3.01
CA ASP A 429 -10.10 -14.63 3.96
C ASP A 429 -8.78 -15.39 3.75
N TYR A 430 -8.85 -16.70 3.46
CA TYR A 430 -7.67 -17.49 3.12
C TYR A 430 -6.96 -16.95 1.88
N ILE A 431 -7.71 -16.62 0.82
CA ILE A 431 -7.16 -16.04 -0.42
C ILE A 431 -6.55 -14.66 -0.13
N SER A 432 -7.23 -13.82 0.65
CA SER A 432 -6.75 -12.51 1.07
C SER A 432 -5.44 -12.57 1.86
N LEU A 433 -5.36 -13.48 2.85
CA LEU A 433 -4.15 -13.72 3.64
C LEU A 433 -2.99 -14.16 2.74
N LEU A 434 -3.23 -15.13 1.85
CA LEU A 434 -2.22 -15.58 0.91
C LEU A 434 -1.73 -14.45 0.01
N LEU A 435 -2.64 -13.69 -0.60
CA LEU A 435 -2.29 -12.62 -1.53
C LEU A 435 -1.35 -11.58 -0.89
N ILE A 436 -1.61 -11.19 0.35
CA ILE A 436 -0.79 -10.20 1.08
C ILE A 436 0.61 -10.77 1.37
N THR A 437 0.73 -12.06 1.68
CA THR A 437 2.03 -12.70 1.95
C THR A 437 2.94 -12.78 0.73
N LEU A 438 2.40 -12.70 -0.49
CA LEU A 438 3.15 -12.76 -1.74
C LEU A 438 3.89 -11.46 -2.10
N ALA A 439 3.70 -10.37 -1.36
CA ALA A 439 4.30 -9.06 -1.66
C ALA A 439 5.83 -9.08 -1.90
N PRO A 440 6.66 -9.88 -1.21
CA PRO A 440 8.10 -9.92 -1.47
C PRO A 440 8.46 -10.39 -2.89
N LEU A 441 7.59 -11.15 -3.57
CA LEU A 441 7.84 -11.64 -4.94
C LEU A 441 7.98 -10.51 -5.96
N GLY A 442 7.47 -9.31 -5.67
CA GLY A 442 7.72 -8.13 -6.50
C GLY A 442 9.21 -7.83 -6.72
N ALA A 443 10.09 -8.27 -5.82
CA ALA A 443 11.54 -8.11 -5.95
C ALA A 443 12.23 -9.24 -6.75
N LEU A 444 11.52 -10.29 -7.18
CA LEU A 444 12.10 -11.46 -7.86
C LEU A 444 12.98 -11.11 -9.08
N PRO A 445 12.58 -10.22 -10.01
CA PRO A 445 13.43 -9.86 -11.15
C PRO A 445 14.79 -9.27 -10.70
N LEU A 446 14.78 -8.49 -9.63
CA LEU A 446 15.97 -7.85 -9.06
C LEU A 446 16.85 -8.85 -8.30
N VAL A 447 16.24 -9.82 -7.61
CA VAL A 447 16.95 -10.93 -6.96
C VAL A 447 17.70 -11.76 -8.01
N LEU A 448 17.06 -12.11 -9.12
CA LEU A 448 17.69 -12.86 -10.21
C LEU A 448 18.87 -12.12 -10.84
N ARG A 449 18.74 -10.80 -11.04
CA ARG A 449 19.84 -9.95 -11.52
C ARG A 449 20.98 -9.89 -10.52
N ARG A 450 20.69 -9.79 -9.23
CA ARG A 450 21.72 -9.72 -8.19
C ARG A 450 22.45 -11.05 -8.06
N LEU A 451 21.74 -12.19 -8.10
CA LEU A 451 22.34 -13.53 -8.12
C LEU A 451 23.32 -13.69 -9.27
N ARG A 452 22.96 -13.25 -10.48
CA ARG A 452 23.89 -13.25 -11.63
C ARG A 452 25.10 -12.35 -11.40
N ALA A 453 24.91 -11.18 -10.80
CA ALA A 453 26.01 -10.27 -10.50
C ALA A 453 27.04 -10.86 -9.54
N ILE A 454 26.62 -11.75 -8.64
CA ILE A 454 27.51 -12.47 -7.70
C ILE A 454 27.93 -13.87 -8.21
N GLY A 455 27.67 -14.19 -9.49
CA GLY A 455 28.08 -15.45 -10.12
C GLY A 455 27.29 -16.68 -9.64
N ARG A 456 26.05 -16.52 -9.18
CA ARG A 456 25.20 -17.59 -8.63
C ARG A 456 24.06 -17.94 -9.58
N SER A 457 23.55 -19.16 -9.46
CA SER A 457 22.41 -19.63 -10.25
C SER A 457 21.13 -18.91 -9.86
N GLY A 458 20.25 -18.65 -10.84
CA GLY A 458 18.91 -18.12 -10.58
C GLY A 458 18.07 -19.04 -9.69
N ALA A 459 18.36 -20.35 -9.65
CA ALA A 459 17.69 -21.30 -8.77
C ALA A 459 17.87 -20.98 -7.28
N GLU A 460 18.95 -20.28 -6.89
CA GLU A 460 19.16 -19.85 -5.50
C GLU A 460 18.11 -18.82 -5.03
N ALA A 461 17.33 -18.22 -5.94
CA ALA A 461 16.19 -17.39 -5.57
C ALA A 461 15.16 -18.15 -4.73
N PHE A 462 15.06 -19.48 -4.89
CA PHE A 462 14.22 -20.33 -4.05
C PHE A 462 14.49 -20.10 -2.56
N PHE A 463 15.77 -20.05 -2.16
CA PHE A 463 16.12 -19.86 -0.76
C PHE A 463 15.76 -18.46 -0.26
N VAL A 464 15.80 -17.43 -1.11
CA VAL A 464 15.41 -16.06 -0.75
C VAL A 464 13.93 -16.00 -0.38
N PHE A 465 13.08 -16.75 -1.10
CA PHE A 465 11.63 -16.76 -0.92
C PHE A 465 11.11 -17.99 -0.16
N ALA A 466 11.98 -18.79 0.46
CA ALA A 466 11.59 -20.02 1.15
C ALA A 466 10.54 -19.78 2.26
N ALA A 467 10.60 -18.64 2.94
CA ALA A 467 9.61 -18.24 3.94
C ALA A 467 8.17 -18.13 3.41
N LEU A 468 7.94 -18.10 2.09
CA LEU A 468 6.59 -18.14 1.52
C LEU A 468 5.95 -19.54 1.57
N LEU A 469 6.76 -20.60 1.61
CA LEU A 469 6.29 -21.99 1.52
C LEU A 469 5.34 -22.44 2.63
N PRO A 470 5.47 -22.00 3.90
CA PRO A 470 4.58 -22.43 4.97
C PRO A 470 3.21 -21.74 4.97
N TYR A 471 3.07 -20.56 4.35
CA TYR A 471 1.84 -19.75 4.44
C TYR A 471 0.56 -20.44 3.94
N PRO A 472 0.57 -21.26 2.87
CA PRO A 472 -0.59 -22.09 2.49
C PRO A 472 -1.11 -23.00 3.59
N ILE A 473 -0.29 -23.38 4.57
CA ILE A 473 -0.70 -24.19 5.71
C ILE A 473 -1.04 -23.29 6.91
N VAL A 474 -0.21 -22.28 7.18
CA VAL A 474 -0.36 -21.38 8.34
C VAL A 474 -1.61 -20.49 8.26
N CYS A 475 -2.03 -20.10 7.05
CA CYS A 475 -3.21 -19.25 6.87
C CYS A 475 -4.54 -19.99 7.09
N VAL A 476 -4.58 -21.33 6.97
CA VAL A 476 -5.81 -22.13 7.10
C VAL A 476 -6.50 -21.97 8.46
N PRO A 477 -5.83 -22.16 9.62
CA PRO A 477 -6.49 -21.99 10.91
C PRO A 477 -6.99 -20.56 11.14
N ILE A 478 -6.25 -19.56 10.67
CA ILE A 478 -6.64 -18.14 10.77
C ILE A 478 -7.91 -17.89 9.95
N ALA A 479 -7.93 -18.35 8.71
CA ALA A 479 -9.08 -18.22 7.82
C ALA A 479 -10.33 -18.94 8.36
N ARG A 480 -10.18 -20.10 9.01
CA ARG A 480 -11.30 -20.79 9.66
C ARG A 480 -11.88 -19.99 10.82
N VAL A 481 -11.03 -19.38 11.65
CA VAL A 481 -11.48 -18.53 12.75
C VAL A 481 -12.22 -17.31 12.19
N LEU A 482 -11.68 -16.66 11.16
CA LEU A 482 -12.34 -15.52 10.50
C LEU A 482 -13.68 -15.93 9.86
N GLY A 483 -13.72 -17.08 9.19
CA GLY A 483 -14.96 -17.63 8.61
C GLY A 483 -16.02 -17.95 9.66
N LEU A 484 -15.65 -18.53 10.81
CA LEU A 484 -16.59 -18.74 11.91
C LEU A 484 -17.16 -17.43 12.46
N LEU A 485 -16.34 -16.38 12.52
CA LEU A 485 -16.79 -15.05 12.94
C LEU A 485 -17.70 -14.36 11.91
N GLN A 486 -17.77 -14.87 10.69
CA GLN A 486 -18.70 -14.41 9.64
C GLN A 486 -20.00 -15.24 9.58
N ASP A 487 -20.02 -16.41 10.20
CA ASP A 487 -21.17 -17.30 10.22
C ASP A 487 -22.19 -16.84 11.28
N ASN A 488 -23.31 -16.26 10.85
CA ASN A 488 -24.36 -15.81 11.78
C ASN A 488 -24.97 -16.97 12.58
N ALA A 489 -25.08 -18.16 12.00
CA ALA A 489 -25.63 -19.31 12.72
C ALA A 489 -24.73 -19.67 13.92
N PHE A 490 -23.42 -19.50 13.75
CA PHE A 490 -22.48 -19.61 14.85
C PHE A 490 -22.64 -18.46 15.87
N LEU A 491 -22.77 -17.22 15.43
CA LEU A 491 -22.90 -16.06 16.34
C LEU A 491 -24.19 -16.04 17.17
N HIS A 492 -25.32 -16.54 16.63
CA HIS A 492 -26.64 -16.47 17.27
C HIS A 492 -27.11 -17.78 17.93
N GLY A 493 -26.27 -18.82 17.96
CA GLY A 493 -26.64 -20.10 18.57
C GLY A 493 -25.55 -21.16 18.58
N GLY A 494 -24.38 -20.86 18.03
CA GLY A 494 -23.22 -21.74 18.07
C GLY A 494 -22.62 -21.85 19.47
N ASP A 495 -22.03 -23.00 19.76
CA ASP A 495 -21.28 -23.20 21.00
C ASP A 495 -19.97 -22.38 20.95
N PRO A 496 -19.79 -21.35 21.80
CA PRO A 496 -18.57 -20.55 21.83
C PRO A 496 -17.31 -21.38 22.11
N GLN A 497 -17.47 -22.56 22.70
CA GLN A 497 -16.37 -23.49 22.94
C GLN A 497 -15.66 -23.90 21.64
N VAL A 498 -16.37 -23.99 20.52
CA VAL A 498 -15.77 -24.29 19.21
C VAL A 498 -14.72 -23.24 18.81
N LEU A 499 -15.02 -21.96 19.01
CA LEU A 499 -14.09 -20.87 18.75
C LEU A 499 -12.90 -20.94 19.72
N PHE A 500 -13.15 -21.15 21.01
CA PHE A 500 -12.09 -21.27 22.00
C PHE A 500 -11.16 -22.46 21.74
N ASP A 501 -11.71 -23.59 21.29
CA ASP A 501 -10.93 -24.77 20.92
C ASP A 501 -10.03 -24.47 19.70
N MET A 502 -10.51 -23.71 18.71
CA MET A 502 -9.69 -23.27 17.57
C MET A 502 -8.58 -22.30 17.96
N LEU A 503 -8.83 -21.45 18.96
CA LEU A 503 -7.82 -20.52 19.50
C LEU A 503 -6.86 -21.21 20.47
N THR A 504 -7.15 -22.45 20.90
CA THR A 504 -6.34 -23.19 21.85
C THR A 504 -5.08 -23.74 21.19
N VAL A 505 -3.95 -23.46 21.82
CA VAL A 505 -2.62 -23.85 21.34
C VAL A 505 -2.27 -25.20 21.94
N THR A 506 -2.62 -26.26 21.21
CA THR A 506 -2.24 -27.64 21.58
C THR A 506 -1.04 -28.10 20.74
N PRO A 507 0.06 -28.56 21.38
CA PRO A 507 1.17 -29.18 20.67
C PRO A 507 0.75 -30.56 20.14
N THR A 508 0.59 -30.67 18.82
CA THR A 508 0.47 -31.94 18.13
C THR A 508 1.74 -32.20 17.33
N SER A 509 1.99 -33.46 16.95
CA SER A 509 3.14 -33.77 16.08
C SER A 509 3.08 -32.99 14.76
N GLY A 510 1.89 -32.78 14.21
CA GLY A 510 1.68 -32.02 12.99
C GLY A 510 1.96 -30.52 13.15
N SER A 511 1.43 -29.89 14.20
CA SER A 511 1.64 -28.46 14.43
C SER A 511 3.08 -28.12 14.80
N ILE A 512 3.78 -29.00 15.52
CA ILE A 512 5.22 -28.87 15.78
C ILE A 512 6.01 -29.00 14.47
N ALA A 513 5.66 -29.96 13.60
CA ALA A 513 6.33 -30.13 12.31
C ALA A 513 6.14 -28.90 11.40
N VAL A 514 4.93 -28.34 11.34
CA VAL A 514 4.65 -27.10 10.58
C VAL A 514 5.42 -25.92 11.15
N ALA A 515 5.48 -25.76 12.48
CA ALA A 515 6.26 -24.70 13.11
C ALA A 515 7.76 -24.85 12.82
N ALA A 516 8.32 -26.06 12.92
CA ALA A 516 9.72 -26.31 12.59
C ALA A 516 10.01 -26.04 11.11
N PHE A 517 9.13 -26.49 10.21
CA PHE A 517 9.24 -26.20 8.76
C PHE A 517 9.21 -24.69 8.49
N ALA A 518 8.28 -23.96 9.12
CA ALA A 518 8.18 -22.52 8.98
C ALA A 518 9.46 -21.80 9.46
N PHE A 519 10.00 -22.21 10.60
CA PHE A 519 11.25 -21.66 11.12
C PHE A 519 12.44 -21.91 10.19
N VAL A 520 12.60 -23.13 9.68
CA VAL A 520 13.68 -23.48 8.73
C VAL A 520 13.56 -22.66 7.45
N CYS A 521 12.34 -22.52 6.90
CA CYS A 521 12.06 -21.70 5.72
C CYS A 521 12.38 -20.21 5.98
N GLY A 522 12.00 -19.68 7.15
CA GLY A 522 12.34 -18.33 7.58
C GLY A 522 13.85 -18.10 7.63
N VAL A 523 14.60 -18.99 8.29
CA VAL A 523 16.07 -18.93 8.38
C VAL A 523 16.72 -19.03 7.00
N ALA A 524 16.23 -19.93 6.13
CA ALA A 524 16.72 -20.06 4.76
C ALA A 524 16.53 -18.75 3.96
N SER A 525 15.38 -18.09 4.10
CA SER A 525 15.12 -16.76 3.54
C SER A 525 16.10 -15.71 4.05
N VAL A 526 16.35 -15.63 5.36
CA VAL A 526 17.33 -14.69 5.91
C VAL A 526 18.72 -14.94 5.35
N VAL A 527 19.17 -16.20 5.31
CA VAL A 527 20.48 -16.57 4.75
C VAL A 527 20.57 -16.20 3.27
N GLY A 528 19.50 -16.45 2.50
CA GLY A 528 19.38 -16.06 1.10
C GLY A 528 19.51 -14.55 0.91
N ILE A 529 18.76 -13.76 1.69
CA ILE A 529 18.79 -12.29 1.66
C ILE A 529 20.19 -11.77 2.01
N VAL A 530 20.79 -12.25 3.10
CA VAL A 530 22.14 -11.81 3.54
C VAL A 530 23.20 -12.08 2.46
N ARG A 531 23.08 -13.17 1.69
CA ARG A 531 23.99 -13.45 0.57
C ARG A 531 23.89 -12.41 -0.54
N LEU A 532 22.68 -11.94 -0.87
CA LEU A 532 22.49 -10.88 -1.88
C LEU A 532 23.14 -9.56 -1.47
N LEU A 533 23.28 -9.34 -0.16
CA LEU A 533 23.89 -8.15 0.45
C LEU A 533 25.43 -8.24 0.58
N ARG A 534 26.07 -9.33 0.14
CA ARG A 534 27.54 -9.38 0.08
C ARG A 534 28.06 -8.38 -0.95
N ARG A 535 29.21 -7.78 -0.65
CA ARG A 535 29.88 -6.83 -1.56
C ARG A 535 30.47 -7.57 -2.75
#